data_AF-A0AAF5CUM3-F1
#
_entry.id   AF-A0AAF5CUM3-F1
#
_cell.length_a   1.000
_cell.length_b   1.000
_cell.length_c   1.000
_cell.angle_alpha   90.00
_cell.angle_beta   90.00
_cell.angle_gamma   90.00
#
_symmetry.space_group_name_H-M   'P 1'
#
loop_
_entity.id
_entity.type
_entity.pdbx_description
1 polymer ?
#
loop_
_entity_poly.entity_id
_entity_poly.type
_entity_poly.pdbx_seq_one_letter_code
_entity_poly.pdbx_strand_id
1 'polypeptide(L)'
;MFQYLSRANFHGKFYYKKYTIISNVVEGQKPNYLNSLTLVLHISNDRNFDWFRNSLKNWEGPISVGIYMSDNKIISLETECIICVLKNHIKDRKMFLFILFLKINLIFQMIK
;
A
#
# COMPACT_ATOMS: atom_id res chain seq x y z
N MET A 1 -2.37 9.41 18.15
CA MET A 1 -3.84 9.27 18.12
C MET A 1 -4.22 8.79 16.72
N PHE A 2 -4.56 7.50 16.58
CA PHE A 2 -4.95 6.92 15.28
C PHE A 2 -6.47 6.97 15.18
N GLN A 3 -6.99 7.76 14.24
CA GLN A 3 -8.42 7.84 13.96
C GLN A 3 -8.71 6.95 12.75
N TYR A 4 -9.35 5.82 13.00
CA TYR A 4 -9.91 4.91 12.00
C TYR A 4 -11.02 5.65 11.24
N LEU A 5 -10.91 5.74 9.92
CA LEU A 5 -12.02 6.12 9.04
C LEU A 5 -12.16 5.04 7.98
N SER A 6 -13.19 4.21 8.15
CA SER A 6 -13.64 3.22 7.18
C SER A 6 -14.62 3.86 6.20
N ARG A 7 -14.24 3.86 4.93
CA ARG A 7 -15.08 3.60 3.75
C ARG A 7 -14.09 3.35 2.61
N ALA A 8 -14.05 2.10 2.13
CA ALA A 8 -12.92 1.36 1.57
C ALA A 8 -11.91 0.87 2.64
N ASN A 9 -11.59 -0.41 2.61
CA ASN A 9 -10.82 -1.18 3.60
C ASN A 9 -9.38 -0.66 3.79
N PHE A 10 -9.21 0.42 4.55
CA PHE A 10 -7.92 1.02 4.85
C PHE A 10 -7.73 1.10 6.37
N HIS A 11 -7.26 0.03 6.97
CA HIS A 11 -7.26 -0.16 8.44
C HIS A 11 -6.18 0.63 9.22
N GLY A 12 -5.67 1.74 8.69
CA GLY A 12 -4.87 2.67 9.48
C GLY A 12 -4.19 3.75 8.65
N LYS A 13 -4.58 5.01 8.87
CA LYS A 13 -3.93 6.20 8.31
C LYS A 13 -2.99 6.80 9.35
N PHE A 14 -1.77 7.14 8.96
CA PHE A 14 -0.85 7.92 9.80
C PHE A 14 0.00 8.89 9.00
N TYR A 15 0.51 9.90 9.70
CA TYR A 15 1.37 10.92 9.12
C TYR A 15 2.81 10.63 9.49
N TYR A 16 3.68 10.59 8.48
CA TYR A 16 5.13 10.48 8.69
C TYR A 16 5.86 11.48 7.80
N LYS A 17 6.57 12.42 8.42
CA LYS A 17 7.24 13.54 7.72
C LYS A 17 6.27 14.28 6.79
N LYS A 18 6.50 14.21 5.48
CA LYS A 18 5.71 14.83 4.42
C LYS A 18 4.74 13.84 3.76
N TYR A 19 4.43 12.71 4.39
CA TYR A 19 3.60 11.67 3.80
C TYR A 19 2.37 11.37 4.65
N THR A 20 1.26 11.15 3.96
CA THR A 20 0.10 10.44 4.48
C THR A 20 0.27 8.98 4.09
N ILE A 21 0.39 8.10 5.07
CA ILE A 21 0.55 6.66 4.86
C ILE A 21 -0.77 5.98 5.17
N ILE A 22 -1.21 5.16 4.22
CA ILE A 22 -2.36 4.28 4.38
C ILE A 22 -1.84 2.85 4.46
N SER A 23 -2.07 2.21 5.59
CA SER A 23 -1.65 0.83 5.87
C SER A 23 -2.82 -0.15 5.72
N ASN A 24 -2.50 -1.43 5.58
CA ASN A 24 -3.49 -2.51 5.50
C ASN A 24 -4.51 -2.30 4.38
N VAL A 25 -4.05 -1.76 3.25
CA VAL A 25 -4.90 -1.52 2.07
C VAL A 25 -5.48 -2.82 1.51
N VAL A 26 -4.70 -3.90 1.63
CA VAL A 26 -5.11 -5.25 1.31
C VAL A 26 -4.87 -6.08 2.55
N GLU A 27 -5.93 -6.64 3.13
CA GLU A 27 -5.82 -7.59 4.23
C GLU A 27 -5.20 -8.88 3.70
N GLY A 28 -3.90 -9.02 3.87
CA GLY A 28 -3.18 -10.30 3.76
C GLY A 28 -2.92 -10.88 5.14
N GLN A 29 -2.49 -12.14 5.18
CA GLN A 29 -1.97 -12.72 6.42
C GLN A 29 -0.74 -11.91 6.87
N LYS A 30 -0.83 -11.26 8.05
CA LYS A 30 0.30 -10.53 8.62
C LYS A 30 1.46 -11.51 8.85
N PRO A 31 2.63 -11.27 8.24
CA PRO A 31 3.75 -12.17 8.44
C PRO A 31 4.29 -12.09 9.87
N ASN A 32 4.78 -13.22 10.39
CA ASN A 32 5.49 -13.22 11.66
C ASN A 32 6.92 -12.72 11.44
N TYR A 33 7.11 -11.41 11.59
CA TYR A 33 8.37 -10.73 11.29
C TYR A 33 9.54 -11.16 12.20
N LEU A 34 9.28 -11.72 13.37
CA LEU A 34 10.35 -12.06 14.33
C LEU A 34 11.23 -13.21 13.85
N ASN A 35 10.67 -14.17 13.10
CA ASN A 35 11.35 -15.41 12.72
C ASN A 35 11.38 -15.63 11.19
N SER A 36 11.23 -14.56 10.40
CA SER A 36 11.24 -14.68 8.94
C SER A 36 11.97 -13.53 8.25
N LEU A 37 12.74 -13.87 7.22
CA LEU A 37 13.33 -12.88 6.33
C LEU A 37 12.20 -12.27 5.48
N THR A 38 12.00 -10.96 5.60
CA THR A 38 10.97 -10.21 4.87
C THR A 38 11.60 -9.38 3.76
N LEU A 39 11.12 -9.55 2.53
CA LEU A 39 11.51 -8.68 1.43
C LEU A 39 10.77 -7.34 1.54
N VAL A 40 11.52 -6.24 1.59
CA VAL A 40 10.96 -4.89 1.63
C VAL A 40 11.11 -4.26 0.24
N LEU A 41 10.00 -3.88 -0.37
CA LEU A 41 9.96 -3.26 -1.69
C LEU A 41 9.36 -1.86 -1.61
N HIS A 42 9.95 -0.94 -2.35
CA HIS A 42 9.42 0.41 -2.54
C HIS A 42 9.31 0.70 -4.04
N ILE A 43 8.15 1.20 -4.47
CA ILE A 43 7.90 1.57 -5.87
C ILE A 43 7.02 2.82 -5.92
N SER A 44 7.15 3.61 -6.99
CA SER A 44 6.23 4.71 -7.28
C SER A 44 5.18 4.26 -8.30
N ASN A 45 3.94 4.74 -8.19
CA ASN A 45 2.83 4.37 -9.05
C ASN A 45 3.06 4.66 -10.54
N ASP A 46 3.92 5.62 -10.85
CA ASP A 46 4.29 6.06 -12.19
C ASP A 46 5.43 5.23 -12.82
N ARG A 47 5.96 4.23 -12.11
CA ARG A 47 7.01 3.34 -12.63
C ARG A 47 6.42 2.12 -13.31
N ASN A 48 7.19 1.51 -14.21
CA ASN A 48 6.87 0.19 -14.73
C ASN A 48 6.88 -0.87 -13.61
N PHE A 49 5.79 -1.62 -13.49
CA PHE A 49 5.59 -2.69 -12.52
C PHE A 49 6.26 -4.03 -12.87
N ASP A 50 6.90 -4.19 -14.04
CA ASP A 50 7.53 -5.45 -14.46
C ASP A 50 8.55 -5.98 -13.47
N TRP A 51 9.49 -5.12 -13.05
CA TRP A 51 10.50 -5.50 -12.07
C TRP A 51 9.85 -5.90 -10.74
N PHE A 52 8.88 -5.11 -10.28
CA PHE A 52 8.15 -5.39 -9.06
C PHE A 52 7.41 -6.74 -9.14
N ARG A 53 6.71 -7.02 -10.26
CA ARG A 53 6.05 -8.30 -10.51
C ARG A 53 7.04 -9.47 -10.50
N ASN A 54 8.23 -9.30 -11.06
CA ASN A 54 9.27 -10.32 -11.03
C ASN A 54 9.80 -10.55 -9.62
N SER A 55 10.04 -9.50 -8.83
CA SER A 55 10.41 -9.62 -7.42
C SER A 55 9.33 -10.34 -6.62
N LEU A 56 8.05 -10.06 -6.89
CA LEU A 56 6.94 -10.79 -6.26
C LEU A 56 6.96 -12.28 -6.64
N LYS A 57 7.13 -12.63 -7.91
CA LYS A 57 7.12 -14.03 -8.35
C LYS A 57 8.27 -14.84 -7.75
N ASN A 58 9.47 -14.27 -7.69
CA ASN A 58 10.70 -14.98 -7.35
C ASN A 58 11.00 -15.05 -5.84
N TRP A 59 10.21 -14.38 -4.99
CA TRP A 59 10.37 -14.42 -3.54
C TRP A 59 9.31 -15.29 -2.90
N GLU A 60 9.71 -16.27 -2.09
CA GLU A 60 8.78 -17.20 -1.40
C GLU A 60 8.38 -16.72 0.01
N GLY A 61 9.18 -15.83 0.60
CA GLY A 61 8.95 -15.34 1.96
C GLY A 61 7.91 -14.22 2.06
N PRO A 62 7.72 -13.68 3.28
CA PRO A 62 6.97 -12.47 3.51
C PRO A 62 7.43 -11.27 2.68
N ILE A 63 6.49 -10.43 2.26
CA ILE A 63 6.77 -9.21 1.51
C ILE A 63 6.11 -8.01 2.19
N SER A 64 6.86 -6.93 2.37
CA SER A 64 6.33 -5.62 2.74
C SER A 64 6.52 -4.66 1.57
N VAL A 65 5.43 -4.06 1.10
CA VAL A 65 5.44 -3.17 -0.06
C VAL A 65 5.01 -1.77 0.35
N GLY A 66 5.81 -0.76 0.01
CA GLY A 66 5.45 0.65 0.10
C GLY A 66 5.30 1.25 -1.30
N ILE A 67 4.12 1.75 -1.63
CA ILE A 67 3.84 2.39 -2.92
C ILE A 67 3.71 3.88 -2.75
N TYR A 68 4.58 4.63 -3.39
CA TYR A 68 4.47 6.07 -3.48
C TYR A 68 3.47 6.43 -4.58
N MET A 69 2.47 7.23 -4.22
CA MET A 69 1.52 7.79 -5.16
C MET A 69 1.98 9.19 -5.52
N SER A 70 2.24 9.41 -6.81
CA SER A 70 2.52 10.72 -7.40
C SER A 70 1.30 11.64 -7.34
N ASP A 71 0.10 11.07 -7.38
CA ASP A 71 -1.15 11.80 -7.35
C ASP A 71 -1.48 12.31 -5.94
N ASN A 72 -2.15 13.45 -5.88
CA ASN A 72 -2.58 14.09 -4.64
C ASN A 72 -4.00 13.68 -4.20
N LYS A 73 -4.53 12.60 -4.78
CA LYS A 73 -5.85 12.06 -4.46
C LYS A 73 -5.75 10.63 -3.96
N ILE A 74 -6.30 10.40 -2.77
CA ILE A 74 -6.34 9.07 -2.17
C ILE A 74 -7.34 8.17 -2.91
N ILE A 75 -8.45 8.75 -3.34
CA ILE A 75 -9.46 8.07 -4.17
C ILE A 75 -9.22 8.55 -5.60
N SER A 76 -8.28 7.90 -6.27
CA SER A 76 -8.02 8.07 -7.70
C SER A 76 -8.14 6.73 -8.41
N LEU A 77 -8.49 6.77 -9.70
CA LEU A 77 -8.48 5.58 -10.56
C LEU A 77 -7.11 4.88 -10.55
N GLU A 78 -6.02 5.65 -10.42
CA GLU A 78 -4.67 5.10 -10.30
C GLU A 78 -4.48 4.32 -8.99
N THR A 79 -4.97 4.86 -7.87
CA THR A 79 -4.93 4.16 -6.58
C THR A 79 -5.73 2.86 -6.66
N GLU A 80 -6.95 2.90 -7.21
CA GLU A 80 -7.77 1.70 -7.39
C GLU A 80 -7.10 0.67 -8.30
N CYS A 81 -6.52 1.12 -9.42
CA CYS A 81 -5.85 0.23 -10.38
C CYS A 81 -4.65 -0.47 -9.73
N ILE A 82 -3.84 0.26 -8.96
CA ILE A 82 -2.72 -0.32 -8.20
C ILE A 82 -3.20 -1.35 -7.18
N ILE A 83 -4.25 -1.03 -6.43
CA ILE A 83 -4.84 -1.97 -5.48
C ILE A 83 -5.34 -3.22 -6.21
N CYS A 84 -5.96 -3.08 -7.39
CA CYS A 84 -6.41 -4.21 -8.21
C CYS A 84 -5.26 -5.09 -8.69
N VAL A 85 -4.20 -4.49 -9.25
CA VAL A 85 -3.00 -5.23 -9.69
C VAL A 85 -2.39 -6.00 -8.52
N LEU A 86 -2.29 -5.37 -7.35
CA LEU A 86 -1.70 -5.99 -6.17
C LEU A 86 -2.60 -7.08 -5.59
N LYS A 87 -3.91 -6.88 -5.51
CA LYS A 87 -4.86 -7.89 -5.03
C LYS A 87 -4.72 -9.20 -5.81
N ASN A 88 -4.50 -9.13 -7.12
CA ASN A 88 -4.28 -10.32 -7.96
C ASN A 88 -2.98 -11.07 -7.61
N HIS A 89 -2.00 -10.41 -7.01
CA HIS A 89 -0.74 -11.03 -6.56
C HIS A 89 -0.72 -11.37 -5.07
N ILE A 90 -1.63 -10.81 -4.27
CA ILE A 90 -1.63 -10.91 -2.80
C ILE A 90 -2.49 -12.06 -2.28
N LYS A 91 -3.53 -12.49 -3.00
CA LYS A 91 -4.56 -13.43 -2.49
C LYS A 91 -3.99 -14.66 -1.75
N ASP A 92 -2.85 -15.18 -2.19
CA ASP A 92 -2.25 -16.39 -1.64
C ASP A 92 -0.93 -16.15 -0.88
N ARG A 93 -0.62 -14.90 -0.52
CA ARG A 93 0.68 -14.52 0.05
C ARG A 93 0.58 -13.70 1.34
N LYS A 94 1.57 -13.91 2.21
CA LYS A 94 1.81 -13.06 3.39
C LYS A 94 2.44 -11.73 2.96
N MET A 95 1.61 -10.83 2.44
CA MET A 95 2.04 -9.51 2.02
C MET A 95 1.41 -8.41 2.86
N PHE A 96 2.22 -7.41 3.22
CA PHE A 96 1.78 -6.18 3.85
C PHE A 96 1.95 -5.03 2.87
N LEU A 97 0.88 -4.26 2.62
CA LEU A 97 0.88 -3.14 1.70
C LEU A 97 0.64 -1.82 2.45
N PHE A 98 1.52 -0.86 2.16
CA PHE A 98 1.38 0.53 2.53
C PHE A 98 1.35 1.39 1.26
N ILE A 99 0.44 2.34 1.21
CA ILE A 99 0.40 3.36 0.16
C ILE A 99 0.77 4.70 0.81
N LEU A 100 1.74 5.39 0.22
CA LEU A 100 2.30 6.65 0.67
C LEU A 100 1.91 7.76 -0.30
N PHE A 101 1.20 8.76 0.20
CA PHE A 101 0.87 9.96 -0.56
C PHE A 101 1.69 11.12 -0.02
N LEU A 102 2.15 12.03 -0.88
CA LEU A 102 2.65 13.33 -0.42
C LEU A 102 1.56 14.01 0.41
N LYS A 103 1.90 14.77 1.46
CA LYS A 103 0.96 15.25 2.50
C LYS A 103 -0.29 15.92 1.90
N ILE A 104 -1.36 15.15 1.73
CA ILE A 104 -2.67 15.65 1.28
C ILE A 104 -3.44 16.13 2.50
N ASN A 105 -3.89 17.39 2.48
CA ASN A 105 -4.90 17.89 3.41
C ASN A 105 -6.27 17.33 2.99
N LEU A 106 -6.63 16.17 3.53
CA LEU A 106 -7.86 15.43 3.18
C LEU A 106 -9.17 16.13 3.55
N ILE A 107 -9.14 17.29 4.22
CA ILE A 107 -10.35 18.07 4.55
C ILE A 107 -11.20 18.34 3.30
N PHE A 108 -10.58 18.42 2.11
CA PHE A 108 -11.29 18.70 0.85
C PHE A 108 -11.74 17.49 0.02
N GLN A 109 -11.34 16.25 0.34
CA GLN A 109 -11.67 15.09 -0.53
C GLN A 109 -12.90 14.29 -0.11
N MET A 110 -13.44 14.48 1.11
CA MET A 110 -14.70 13.85 1.51
C MET A 110 -15.95 14.66 1.12
N ILE A 111 -15.76 15.84 0.53
CA ILE A 111 -16.84 16.68 0.00
C ILE A 111 -16.87 16.52 -1.52
N LYS A 112 -17.37 15.37 -1.99
CA LYS A 112 -17.96 15.21 -3.32
C LYS A 112 -18.81 13.96 -3.37
#